data_AF-A0A383C8R6-F1
#
_entry.id   AF-A0A383C8R6-F1
#
_cell.length_a   1.000
_cell.length_b   1.000
_cell.length_c   1.000
_cell.angle_alpha   90.00
_cell.angle_beta   90.00
_cell.angle_gamma   90.00
#
_symmetry.space_group_name_H-M   'P 1'
#
loop_
_entity.id
_entity.type
_entity.pdbx_description
1 polymer ?
#
loop_
_entity_poly.entity_id
_entity_poly.type
_entity_poly.pdbx_seq_one_letter_code
_entity_poly.pdbx_strand_id
1 'polypeptide(L)'
;MNSGNEVQPKRQESDRHLPKKWYSAILARPEIGPLGGMLLLFGMLGYFSIPEGQFSLNPFSGEGFNALGIRNNFRVISQLGIVALGAGLLIISGEFDLSMGSMIGFAGGCMAMILKWGFAIVIPYISFSQGFSIEGYKIFEIQDVSPLTAIFITLCFTLSFGWLQGYVIV
;
A
#
# COMPACT_ATOMS: atom_id res chain seq x y z
N MET A 1 25.51 39.24 3.34
CA MET A 1 25.13 37.82 3.42
C MET A 1 23.78 37.74 4.09
N ASN A 2 22.70 37.58 3.30
CA ASN A 2 21.33 37.54 3.82
C ASN A 2 20.86 36.08 3.73
N SER A 3 20.93 35.35 4.85
CA SER A 3 20.34 34.01 4.95
C SER A 3 18.85 34.19 5.16
N GLY A 4 18.06 33.95 4.10
CA GLY A 4 16.61 33.94 4.16
C GLY A 4 16.15 32.76 5.00
N ASN A 5 15.65 33.04 6.19
CA ASN A 5 14.83 32.11 6.95
C ASN A 5 13.53 31.88 6.16
N GLU A 6 13.33 30.68 5.62
CA GLU A 6 12.03 30.26 5.11
C GLU A 6 11.05 30.15 6.28
N VAL A 7 10.29 31.24 6.50
CA VAL A 7 9.20 31.26 7.47
C VAL A 7 8.10 30.36 6.94
N GLN A 8 7.93 29.18 7.54
CA GLN A 8 6.75 28.35 7.29
C GLN A 8 5.50 29.18 7.58
N PRO A 9 4.53 29.30 6.65
CA PRO A 9 3.37 30.15 6.85
C PRO A 9 2.54 29.62 8.00
N LYS A 10 2.48 30.39 9.09
CA LYS A 10 1.63 30.15 10.25
C LYS A 10 0.18 30.23 9.77
N ARG A 11 -0.51 29.07 9.69
CA ARG A 11 -1.93 28.99 9.32
C ARG A 11 -2.73 30.04 10.10
N GLN A 12 -3.35 30.95 9.37
CA GLN A 12 -4.09 32.08 9.93
C GLN A 12 -5.60 31.76 9.79
N GLU A 13 -6.44 32.10 10.76
CA GLU A 13 -7.90 31.79 10.67
C GLU A 13 -8.55 32.38 9.41
N SER A 14 -8.01 33.48 8.90
CA SER A 14 -8.38 34.12 7.63
C SER A 14 -8.20 33.22 6.40
N ASP A 15 -7.32 32.21 6.46
CA ASP A 15 -7.09 31.27 5.36
C ASP A 15 -8.32 30.38 5.08
N ARG A 16 -9.28 30.29 6.03
CA ARG A 16 -10.57 29.59 5.80
C ARG A 16 -11.44 30.26 4.76
N HIS A 17 -11.29 31.58 4.58
CA HIS A 17 -12.10 32.39 3.67
C HIS A 17 -11.46 32.61 2.31
N LEU A 18 -10.25 32.09 2.08
CA LEU A 18 -9.62 32.12 0.76
C LEU A 18 -10.46 31.35 -0.25
N PRO A 19 -10.62 31.86 -1.49
CA PRO A 19 -11.38 31.19 -2.53
C PRO A 19 -10.76 29.82 -2.82
N LYS A 20 -11.44 28.76 -2.39
CA LYS A 20 -10.99 27.40 -2.64
C LYS A 20 -11.16 27.08 -4.11
N LYS A 21 -10.14 26.46 -4.70
CA LYS A 21 -10.20 25.97 -6.08
C LYS A 21 -11.29 24.91 -6.19
N TRP A 22 -12.01 24.87 -7.31
CA TRP A 22 -13.19 24.00 -7.52
C TRP A 22 -12.92 22.51 -7.23
N TYR A 23 -11.71 22.02 -7.52
CA TYR A 23 -11.28 20.65 -7.24
C TYR A 23 -11.06 20.37 -5.75
N SER A 24 -10.77 21.37 -4.92
CA SER A 24 -10.60 21.20 -3.47
C SER A 24 -11.92 20.84 -2.80
N ALA A 25 -13.04 21.39 -3.28
CA ALA A 25 -14.38 21.04 -2.79
C ALA A 25 -14.78 19.60 -3.16
N ILE A 26 -14.29 19.09 -4.29
CA ILE A 26 -14.51 17.70 -4.72
C ILE A 26 -13.63 16.76 -3.89
N LEU A 27 -12.32 16.98 -3.85
CA LEU A 27 -11.36 16.13 -3.12
C LEU A 27 -11.60 16.09 -1.60
N ALA A 28 -12.26 17.11 -1.03
CA ALA A 28 -12.60 17.12 0.40
C ALA A 28 -13.79 16.22 0.76
N ARG A 29 -14.47 15.62 -0.22
CA ARG A 29 -15.60 14.71 0.07
C ARG A 29 -15.07 13.37 0.61
N PRO A 30 -15.66 12.84 1.69
CA PRO A 30 -15.21 11.59 2.30
C PRO A 30 -15.31 10.38 1.35
N GLU A 31 -16.19 10.45 0.35
CA GLU A 31 -16.40 9.40 -0.66
C GLU A 31 -15.27 9.30 -1.69
N ILE A 32 -14.50 10.37 -1.91
CA ILE A 32 -13.49 10.41 -2.97
C ILE A 32 -12.29 9.53 -2.65
N GLY A 33 -11.95 9.36 -1.37
CA GLY A 33 -10.89 8.44 -0.95
C GLY A 33 -11.18 7.00 -1.36
N PRO A 34 -12.29 6.39 -0.89
CA PRO A 34 -12.70 5.04 -1.30
C PRO A 34 -12.88 4.88 -2.81
N LEU A 35 -13.49 5.85 -3.50
CA LEU A 35 -13.67 5.81 -4.95
C LEU A 35 -12.34 5.85 -5.70
N GLY A 36 -11.40 6.70 -5.27
CA GLY A 36 -10.06 6.76 -5.83
C GLY A 36 -9.30 5.45 -5.65
N GLY A 37 -9.36 4.86 -4.45
CA GLY A 37 -8.78 3.55 -4.16
C GLY A 37 -9.37 2.43 -5.03
N MET A 38 -10.70 2.40 -5.20
CA MET A 38 -11.38 1.45 -6.07
C MET A 38 -10.93 1.57 -7.53
N LEU A 39 -10.84 2.79 -8.06
CA LEU A 39 -10.48 3.04 -9.46
C LEU A 39 -9.00 2.68 -9.72
N LEU A 40 -8.12 2.96 -8.76
CA LEU A 40 -6.72 2.55 -8.79
C LEU A 40 -6.60 1.02 -8.80
N LEU A 41 -7.29 0.32 -7.90
CA LEU A 41 -7.32 -1.15 -7.85
C LEU A 41 -7.84 -1.75 -9.17
N PHE A 42 -8.91 -1.20 -9.71
CA PHE A 42 -9.50 -1.65 -10.96
C PHE A 42 -8.53 -1.48 -12.13
N GLY A 43 -7.84 -0.33 -12.22
CA GLY A 43 -6.82 -0.09 -13.23
C GLY A 43 -5.60 -0.99 -13.06
N MET A 44 -5.13 -1.18 -11.83
CA MET A 44 -4.00 -2.07 -11.55
C MET A 44 -4.33 -3.53 -11.86
N LEU A 45 -5.50 -4.03 -11.46
CA LEU A 45 -5.93 -5.39 -11.81
C LEU A 45 -6.06 -5.58 -13.32
N GLY A 46 -6.55 -4.55 -14.03
CA GLY A 46 -6.64 -4.63 -15.49
C GLY A 46 -5.29 -4.65 -16.18
N TYR A 47 -4.33 -3.87 -15.69
CA TYR A 47 -3.00 -3.78 -16.30
C TYR A 47 -2.09 -4.95 -15.89
N PHE A 48 -1.94 -5.22 -14.59
CA PHE A 48 -1.02 -6.24 -14.06
C PHE A 48 -1.52 -7.67 -14.21
N SER A 49 -2.80 -7.86 -14.54
CA SER A 49 -3.33 -9.21 -14.77
C SER A 49 -3.25 -9.67 -16.22
N ILE A 50 -2.73 -8.83 -17.13
CA ILE A 50 -2.46 -9.24 -18.51
C ILE A 50 -1.15 -10.05 -18.52
N PRO A 51 -1.11 -11.26 -19.12
CA PRO A 51 0.09 -12.07 -19.18
C PRO A 51 1.26 -11.36 -19.89
N GLU A 52 2.48 -11.61 -19.41
CA GLU A 52 3.70 -11.06 -20.02
C GLU A 52 3.81 -11.45 -21.51
N GLY A 53 4.04 -10.47 -22.38
CA GLY A 53 4.17 -10.66 -23.84
C GLY A 53 2.88 -10.49 -24.65
N GLN A 54 1.72 -10.29 -24.02
CA GLN A 54 0.46 -9.96 -24.68
C GLN A 54 0.13 -8.48 -24.45
N PHE A 55 0.32 -7.62 -25.46
CA PHE A 55 -0.11 -6.21 -25.32
C PHE A 55 -1.59 -6.10 -25.68
N SER A 56 -2.42 -5.76 -24.69
CA SER A 56 -3.85 -5.50 -24.89
C SER A 56 -4.22 -4.16 -24.30
N LEU A 57 -4.82 -3.30 -25.12
CA LEU A 57 -5.42 -2.02 -24.67
C LEU A 57 -6.75 -2.23 -23.94
N ASN A 58 -7.25 -3.47 -23.87
CA ASN A 58 -8.49 -3.80 -23.16
C ASN A 58 -8.17 -4.15 -21.69
N PRO A 59 -8.54 -3.31 -20.71
CA PRO A 59 -8.28 -3.58 -19.30
C PRO A 59 -9.04 -4.81 -18.76
N PHE A 60 -10.06 -5.29 -19.47
CA PHE A 60 -10.85 -6.47 -19.09
C PHE A 60 -10.28 -7.79 -19.62
N SER A 61 -9.17 -7.74 -20.36
CA SER A 61 -8.55 -8.93 -20.96
C SER A 61 -7.63 -9.70 -20.01
N GLY A 62 -7.28 -9.11 -18.86
CA GLY A 62 -6.49 -9.77 -17.82
C GLY A 62 -7.30 -10.78 -17.00
N GLU A 63 -6.63 -11.79 -16.45
CA GLU A 63 -7.25 -12.85 -15.63
C GLU A 63 -8.02 -12.33 -14.39
N GLY A 64 -7.69 -11.14 -13.90
CA GLY A 64 -8.31 -10.48 -12.76
C GLY A 64 -9.77 -10.10 -12.97
N PHE A 65 -10.18 -9.92 -14.23
CA PHE A 65 -11.57 -9.65 -14.62
C PHE A 65 -12.31 -10.87 -15.17
N ASN A 66 -11.72 -12.07 -15.08
CA ASN A 66 -12.43 -13.32 -15.32
C ASN A 66 -13.55 -13.50 -14.26
N ALA A 67 -14.67 -14.13 -14.62
CA ALA A 67 -15.78 -14.43 -13.71
C ALA A 67 -15.33 -15.15 -12.41
N LEU A 68 -14.35 -16.05 -12.50
CA LEU A 68 -13.76 -16.72 -11.33
C LEU A 68 -12.93 -15.75 -10.47
N GLY A 69 -12.17 -14.85 -11.11
CA GLY A 69 -11.37 -13.81 -10.46
C GLY A 69 -12.25 -12.78 -9.75
N ILE A 70 -13.29 -12.27 -10.43
CA ILE A 70 -14.27 -11.34 -9.87
C ILE A 70 -14.94 -11.95 -8.64
N ARG A 71 -15.39 -13.21 -8.70
CA ARG A 71 -16.00 -13.89 -7.54
C ARG A 71 -15.02 -14.01 -6.37
N ASN A 72 -13.75 -14.33 -6.64
CA ASN A 72 -12.72 -14.42 -5.59
C ASN A 72 -12.49 -13.05 -4.93
N ASN A 73 -12.33 -12.01 -5.75
CA ASN A 73 -12.12 -10.64 -5.27
C ASN A 73 -13.31 -10.14 -4.44
N PHE A 74 -14.54 -10.35 -4.88
CA PHE A 74 -15.74 -9.98 -4.10
C PHE A 74 -15.81 -10.68 -2.75
N ARG A 75 -15.43 -11.97 -2.69
CA ARG A 75 -15.36 -12.69 -1.41
C ARG A 75 -14.37 -12.04 -0.45
N VAL A 76 -13.16 -11.70 -0.91
CA VAL A 76 -12.15 -11.06 -0.06
C VAL A 76 -12.56 -9.64 0.33
N ILE A 77 -13.10 -8.86 -0.60
CA ILE A 77 -13.58 -7.48 -0.35
C ILE A 77 -14.69 -7.48 0.70
N SER A 78 -15.65 -8.40 0.63
CA SER A 78 -16.72 -8.48 1.63
C SER A 78 -16.20 -8.84 3.02
N GLN A 79 -15.24 -9.78 3.11
CA GLN A 79 -14.60 -10.13 4.38
C GLN A 79 -13.85 -8.94 4.99
N LEU A 80 -13.00 -8.27 4.20
CA LEU A 80 -12.27 -7.09 4.64
C LEU A 80 -13.21 -5.91 4.98
N GLY A 81 -14.31 -5.75 4.24
CA GLY A 81 -15.32 -4.72 4.51
C GLY A 81 -16.01 -4.90 5.85
N ILE A 82 -16.40 -6.14 6.20
CA ILE A 82 -17.00 -6.44 7.50
C ILE A 82 -15.99 -6.17 8.63
N VAL A 83 -14.73 -6.57 8.46
CA VAL A 83 -13.66 -6.31 9.45
C VAL A 83 -13.39 -4.81 9.59
N ALA A 84 -13.35 -4.07 8.48
CA ALA A 84 -13.11 -2.63 8.46
C ALA A 84 -14.22 -1.84 9.17
N LEU A 85 -15.48 -2.28 9.11
CA LEU A 85 -16.57 -1.67 9.89
C LEU A 85 -16.32 -1.79 11.39
N GLY A 86 -15.90 -2.97 11.87
CA GLY A 86 -15.53 -3.18 13.27
C GLY A 86 -14.34 -2.33 13.69
N ALA A 87 -13.28 -2.31 12.87
CA ALA A 87 -12.12 -1.46 13.11
C ALA A 87 -12.49 0.04 13.13
N GLY A 88 -13.37 0.48 12.24
CA GLY A 88 -13.86 1.86 12.19
C GLY A 88 -14.60 2.28 13.45
N LEU A 89 -15.45 1.41 14.01
CA LEU A 89 -16.11 1.65 15.28
C LEU A 89 -15.10 1.77 16.44
N LEU A 90 -14.05 0.94 16.45
CA LEU A 90 -12.98 1.02 17.45
C LEU A 90 -12.15 2.30 17.33
N ILE A 91 -11.89 2.77 16.10
CA ILE A 91 -11.21 4.06 15.88
C ILE A 91 -12.06 5.20 16.42
N ILE A 92 -13.38 5.20 16.16
CA ILE A 92 -14.30 6.22 16.67
C ILE A 92 -14.39 6.17 18.20
N SER A 93 -14.35 4.97 18.80
CA SER A 93 -14.31 4.77 20.24
C SER A 93 -13.00 5.27 20.89
N GLY A 94 -11.96 5.52 20.11
CA GLY A 94 -10.64 5.93 20.59
C GLY A 94 -9.72 4.78 21.02
N GLU A 95 -10.15 3.52 20.85
CA GLU A 95 -9.40 2.33 21.25
C GLU A 95 -8.41 1.85 20.18
N PHE A 96 -8.62 2.25 18.92
CA PHE A 96 -7.76 1.85 17.81
C PHE A 96 -7.18 3.08 17.11
N ASP A 97 -5.85 3.20 17.13
CA ASP A 97 -5.16 4.26 16.38
C ASP A 97 -5.16 3.95 14.88
N LEU A 98 -5.31 5.00 14.06
CA LEU A 98 -5.23 4.91 12.62
C LEU A 98 -3.87 4.34 12.17
N SER A 99 -2.81 4.61 12.93
CA SER A 99 -1.45 4.14 12.66
C SER A 99 -1.27 2.63 12.86
N MET A 100 -2.12 1.99 13.66
CA MET A 100 -2.16 0.52 13.78
C MET A 100 -2.82 -0.12 12.55
N GLY A 101 -3.74 0.58 11.89
CA GLY A 101 -4.39 0.10 10.67
C GLY A 101 -3.40 -0.13 9.52
N SER A 102 -2.48 0.80 9.29
CA SER A 102 -1.41 0.64 8.28
C SER A 102 -0.46 -0.49 8.64
N MET A 103 -0.16 -0.68 9.93
CA MET A 103 0.73 -1.72 10.43
C MET A 103 0.17 -3.13 10.21
N ILE A 104 -1.14 -3.31 10.42
CA ILE A 104 -1.83 -4.58 10.10
C ILE A 104 -1.82 -4.84 8.59
N GLY A 105 -2.07 -3.80 7.77
CA GLY A 105 -2.02 -3.92 6.31
C GLY A 105 -0.63 -4.31 5.80
N PHE A 106 0.42 -3.68 6.34
CA PHE A 106 1.82 -4.02 6.05
C PHE A 106 2.14 -5.45 6.45
N ALA A 107 1.77 -5.88 7.66
CA ALA A 107 1.98 -7.24 8.16
C ALA A 107 1.33 -8.29 7.23
N GLY A 108 0.08 -8.07 6.85
CA GLY A 108 -0.66 -8.95 5.95
C GLY A 108 -0.02 -9.01 4.56
N GLY A 109 0.43 -7.87 4.02
CA GLY A 109 1.15 -7.80 2.75
C GLY A 109 2.48 -8.54 2.77
N CYS A 110 3.30 -8.32 3.80
CA CYS A 110 4.56 -9.05 4.00
C CYS A 110 4.33 -10.55 4.07
N MET A 111 3.36 -10.99 4.88
CA MET A 111 3.07 -12.42 5.04
C MET A 111 2.57 -13.05 3.73
N ALA A 112 1.72 -12.36 2.98
CA ALA A 112 1.23 -12.84 1.68
C ALA A 112 2.37 -12.99 0.66
N MET A 113 3.28 -12.02 0.59
CA MET A 113 4.45 -12.08 -0.29
C MET A 113 5.38 -13.23 0.10
N ILE A 114 5.68 -13.38 1.40
CA ILE A 114 6.56 -14.43 1.90
C ILE A 114 5.99 -15.83 1.62
N LEU A 115 4.68 -16.02 1.81
CA LEU A 115 4.04 -17.32 1.56
C LEU A 115 3.93 -17.66 0.07
N LYS A 116 3.83 -16.65 -0.80
CA LYS A 116 3.63 -16.86 -2.24
C LYS A 116 4.95 -16.94 -3.01
N TRP A 117 5.96 -16.18 -2.61
CA TRP A 117 7.23 -16.01 -3.33
C TRP A 117 8.46 -16.42 -2.53
N GLY A 118 8.28 -16.88 -1.29
CA GLY A 118 9.39 -17.11 -0.37
C GLY A 118 9.94 -15.81 0.22
N PHE A 119 11.00 -15.93 1.00
CA PHE A 119 11.70 -14.79 1.60
C PHE A 119 13.11 -14.70 1.05
N ALA A 120 13.46 -13.55 0.46
CA ALA A 120 14.82 -13.30 -0.01
C ALA A 120 15.30 -11.89 0.36
N ILE A 121 16.58 -11.78 0.73
CA ILE A 121 17.27 -10.50 0.91
C ILE A 121 18.04 -10.22 -0.36
N VAL A 122 17.62 -9.17 -1.06
CA VAL A 122 18.17 -8.79 -2.36
C VAL A 122 18.84 -7.42 -2.25
N ILE A 123 20.12 -7.34 -2.62
CA ILE A 123 20.80 -6.05 -2.79
C ILE A 123 20.73 -5.66 -4.25
N PRO A 124 20.06 -4.54 -4.60
CA PRO A 124 20.08 -4.04 -5.96
C PRO A 124 21.47 -3.49 -6.28
N TYR A 125 22.01 -3.86 -7.44
CA TYR A 125 23.20 -3.26 -8.04
C TYR A 125 22.91 -2.85 -9.48
N ILE A 126 23.64 -1.85 -9.95
CA ILE A 126 23.49 -1.36 -11.32
C ILE A 126 24.48 -2.13 -12.19
N SER A 127 23.96 -2.90 -13.14
CA SER A 127 24.75 -3.59 -14.16
C SER A 127 24.75 -2.77 -15.44
N PHE A 128 25.88 -2.75 -16.15
CA PHE A 128 26.03 -2.11 -17.45
C PHE A 128 26.31 -3.13 -18.57
N SER A 129 26.24 -4.44 -18.29
CA SER A 129 26.70 -5.46 -19.24
C SER A 129 25.73 -5.68 -20.42
N GLN A 130 24.45 -5.32 -20.29
CA GLN A 130 23.43 -5.44 -21.36
C GLN A 130 22.62 -4.14 -21.58
N GLY A 131 23.07 -3.01 -21.04
CA GLY A 131 22.33 -1.74 -20.97
C GLY A 131 22.27 -1.21 -19.53
N PHE A 132 21.50 -0.16 -19.26
CA PHE A 132 21.23 0.29 -17.90
C PHE A 132 20.18 -0.65 -17.27
N SER A 133 20.62 -1.64 -16.49
CA SER A 133 19.75 -2.57 -15.77
C SER A 133 20.01 -2.53 -14.26
N ILE A 134 18.94 -2.52 -13.47
CA ILE A 134 19.01 -2.71 -12.02
C ILE A 134 18.81 -4.21 -11.77
N GLU A 135 19.88 -4.90 -11.44
CA GLU A 135 19.87 -6.33 -11.12
C GLU A 135 19.94 -6.54 -9.61
N GLY A 136 19.46 -7.68 -9.12
CA GLY A 136 19.39 -7.97 -7.69
C GLY A 136 20.30 -9.14 -7.33
N TYR A 137 21.34 -8.90 -6.52
CA TYR A 137 22.12 -9.98 -5.93
C TYR A 137 21.38 -10.52 -4.69
N LYS A 138 20.94 -11.78 -4.75
CA LYS A 138 20.28 -12.45 -3.62
C LYS A 138 21.35 -12.92 -2.63
N ILE A 139 21.38 -12.35 -1.43
CA ILE A 139 22.31 -12.77 -0.37
C ILE A 139 21.80 -14.02 0.34
N PHE A 140 20.49 -14.05 0.57
CA PHE A 140 19.82 -15.08 1.35
C PHE A 140 18.44 -15.31 0.75
N GLU A 141 18.05 -16.57 0.60
CA GLU A 141 16.77 -16.97 0.02
C GLU A 141 16.24 -18.22 0.72
N ILE A 142 14.96 -18.16 1.10
CA ILE A 142 14.16 -19.27 1.58
C ILE A 142 12.99 -19.38 0.61
N GLN A 143 12.98 -20.43 -0.23
CA GLN A 143 11.93 -20.63 -1.23
C GLN A 143 10.64 -21.15 -0.58
N ASP A 144 10.75 -22.22 0.20
CA ASP A 144 9.61 -22.83 0.90
C ASP A 144 9.54 -22.33 2.34
N VAL A 145 8.80 -21.25 2.55
CA VAL A 145 8.60 -20.66 3.87
C VAL A 145 7.37 -21.28 4.53
N SER A 146 7.57 -21.97 5.66
CA SER A 146 6.45 -22.48 6.45
C SER A 146 5.60 -21.32 7.02
N PRO A 147 4.29 -21.52 7.27
CA PRO A 147 3.45 -20.49 7.87
C PRO A 147 3.99 -19.93 9.18
N LEU A 148 4.60 -20.77 10.02
CA LEU A 148 5.20 -20.34 11.28
C LEU A 148 6.42 -19.44 11.04
N THR A 149 7.27 -19.81 10.07
CA THR A 149 8.43 -19.01 9.68
C THR A 149 8.00 -17.67 9.07
N ALA A 150 6.93 -17.66 8.26
CA ALA A 150 6.37 -16.44 7.68
C ALA A 150 5.82 -15.50 8.76
N ILE A 151 5.17 -16.04 9.80
CA ILE A 151 4.72 -15.26 10.96
C ILE A 151 5.93 -14.66 11.68
N PHE A 152 6.97 -15.45 11.95
CA PHE A 152 8.16 -14.98 12.66
C PHE A 152 8.88 -13.86 11.90
N ILE A 153 9.09 -14.03 10.59
CA ILE A 153 9.72 -13.01 9.75
C ILE A 153 8.85 -11.74 9.69
N THR A 154 7.54 -11.89 9.47
CA THR A 154 6.60 -10.77 9.47
C THR A 154 6.62 -10.03 10.81
N LEU A 155 6.67 -10.73 11.94
CA LEU A 155 6.76 -10.16 13.28
C LEU A 155 8.06 -9.35 13.46
N CYS A 156 9.20 -9.87 13.02
CA CYS A 156 10.47 -9.14 13.05
C CYS A 156 10.39 -7.84 12.26
N PHE A 157 9.77 -7.86 11.07
CA PHE A 157 9.55 -6.65 10.27
C PHE A 157 8.61 -5.68 10.95
N THR A 158 7.44 -6.13 11.40
CA THR A 158 6.44 -5.24 12.00
C THR A 158 6.96 -4.64 13.29
N LEU A 159 7.67 -5.37 14.15
CA LEU A 159 8.28 -4.80 15.35
C LEU A 159 9.37 -3.77 15.01
N SER A 160 10.21 -4.05 14.02
CA SER A 160 11.27 -3.11 13.62
C SER A 160 10.70 -1.82 13.02
N PHE A 161 9.72 -1.94 12.13
CA PHE A 161 9.06 -0.78 11.50
C PHE A 161 8.14 -0.04 12.47
N GLY A 162 7.43 -0.75 13.35
CA GLY A 162 6.60 -0.15 14.39
C GLY A 162 7.42 0.62 15.41
N TRP A 163 8.56 0.07 15.81
CA TRP A 163 9.52 0.77 16.67
C TRP A 163 10.05 2.04 16.00
N LEU A 164 10.45 1.95 14.72
CA LEU A 164 10.91 3.11 13.95
C LEU A 164 9.82 4.17 13.81
N GLN A 165 8.59 3.77 13.52
CA GLN A 165 7.44 4.67 13.45
C GLN A 165 7.19 5.36 14.80
N GLY A 166 7.23 4.62 15.90
CA GLY A 166 7.13 5.17 17.25
C GLY A 166 8.25 6.17 17.56
N TYR A 167 9.49 5.88 17.19
CA TYR A 167 10.64 6.77 17.39
C TYR A 167 10.61 8.04 16.55
N VAL A 168 10.04 8.00 15.34
CA VAL A 168 9.98 9.17 14.45
C VAL A 168 8.81 10.09 14.78
N ILE A 169 7.70 9.54 15.29
CA ILE A 169 6.46 10.29 15.53
C ILE A 169 6.39 10.84 16.96
N VAL A 170 7.01 10.17 17.94
CA VAL A 170 7.06 10.58 19.36
C VAL A 170 8.40 11.24 19.67
#